data_AF-A0A9E5QE98-F1
#
_entry.id   AF-A0A9E5QE98-F1
#
_cell.length_a   1.000
_cell.length_b   1.000
_cell.length_c   1.000
_cell.angle_alpha   90.00
_cell.angle_beta   90.00
_cell.angle_gamma   90.00
#
_symmetry.space_group_name_H-M   'P 1'
#
loop_
_entity.id
_entity.type
_entity.pdbx_description
1 polymer ?
#
loop_
_entity_poly.entity_id
_entity_poly.type
_entity_poly.pdbx_seq_one_letter_code
_entity_poly.pdbx_strand_id
1 'polypeptide(L)'
;MKCTRICILLIIAIVMSGALAWSAPEDKSKDQSATIARYLDTDTYLDINNLLCFIYNDGNFAYDNTNFLGKTDGLYFPRGTQKTVIYAAGLWVGAMVNGETRVTVAEYGSEYAPGNMENGQPVPDGPDYKVYKINHGDNELTNPDYANWPAYQGAPVDEFGDPKLYGDQMCWSVFNDADPSQHNIDAGSSNPLGL
;
A
#
# COMPACT_ATOMS: atom_id res chain seq x y z
N MET A 1 30.43 61.24 18.17
CA MET A 1 29.08 60.67 17.93
C MET A 1 29.10 59.60 16.81
N LYS A 2 29.90 58.53 16.97
CA LYS A 2 29.99 57.44 15.97
C LYS A 2 29.78 56.02 16.54
N CYS A 3 29.70 55.84 17.87
CA CYS A 3 29.49 54.52 18.48
C CYS A 3 28.02 54.11 18.65
N THR A 4 27.05 55.03 18.55
CA THR A 4 25.63 54.71 18.82
C THR A 4 24.90 54.13 17.60
N ARG A 5 25.42 54.33 16.37
CA ARG A 5 24.79 53.85 15.13
C ARG A 5 25.09 52.39 14.78
N ILE A 6 26.17 51.82 15.34
CA ILE A 6 26.57 50.43 15.06
C ILE A 6 25.75 49.44 15.92
N CYS A 7 25.38 49.81 17.14
CA CYS A 7 24.58 48.93 18.02
C CYS A 7 23.12 48.77 17.54
N ILE A 8 22.55 49.78 16.87
CA ILE A 8 21.14 49.71 16.40
C ILE A 8 21.01 48.84 15.14
N LEU A 9 22.02 48.83 14.26
CA LEU A 9 22.02 47.98 13.06
C LEU A 9 22.25 46.50 13.40
N LEU A 10 23.01 46.18 14.45
CA LEU A 10 23.20 44.81 14.92
C LEU A 10 21.97 44.21 15.61
N ILE A 11 21.14 45.04 16.25
CA ILE A 11 19.91 44.57 16.92
C ILE A 11 18.78 44.31 15.89
N ILE A 12 18.71 45.08 14.80
CA ILE A 12 17.71 44.84 13.73
C ILE A 12 18.06 43.59 12.91
N ALA A 13 19.34 43.26 12.74
CA ALA A 13 19.77 42.05 12.03
C ALA A 13 19.51 40.74 12.81
N ILE A 14 19.40 40.79 14.14
CA ILE A 14 19.14 39.63 15.00
C ILE A 14 17.63 39.34 15.16
N VAL A 15 16.75 40.28 14.81
CA VAL A 15 15.28 40.09 14.90
C VAL A 15 14.68 39.51 13.61
N MET A 16 15.41 39.49 12.49
CA MET A 16 14.94 38.91 11.21
C MET A 16 15.44 37.49 10.91
N SER A 17 16.16 36.85 11.83
CA SER A 17 16.56 35.43 11.75
C SER A 17 15.63 34.49 12.52
N GLY A 18 14.45 34.98 12.92
CA GLY A 18 13.33 34.12 13.29
C GLY A 18 12.85 33.38 12.05
N ALA A 19 13.47 32.23 11.79
CA ALA A 19 12.98 31.27 10.82
C ALA A 19 11.48 31.08 11.05
N LEU A 20 10.68 31.51 10.07
CA LEU A 20 9.42 30.83 9.80
C LEU A 20 9.80 29.43 9.31
N ALA A 21 10.21 28.57 10.24
CA ALA A 21 9.97 27.17 10.09
C ALA A 21 8.45 27.06 10.07
N TRP A 22 7.89 27.07 8.87
CA TRP A 22 6.69 26.28 8.66
C TRP A 22 7.10 24.90 9.12
N SER A 23 6.70 24.53 10.34
CA SER A 23 6.67 23.14 10.70
C SER A 23 5.90 22.48 9.56
N ALA A 24 6.53 21.53 8.88
CA ALA A 24 5.76 20.59 8.08
C ALA A 24 4.59 20.18 8.97
N PRO A 25 3.34 20.22 8.46
CA PRO A 25 2.22 19.71 9.24
C PRO A 25 2.66 18.37 9.82
N GLU A 26 2.38 18.17 11.12
CA GLU A 26 2.63 16.91 11.79
C GLU A 26 2.22 15.82 10.81
N ASP A 27 3.19 14.99 10.43
CA ASP A 27 2.91 13.80 9.65
C ASP A 27 2.11 12.93 10.60
N LYS A 28 0.81 13.18 10.63
CA LYS A 28 -0.15 12.21 11.11
C LYS A 28 0.03 11.10 10.09
N SER A 29 0.97 10.20 10.37
CA SER A 29 0.88 8.84 9.87
C SER A 29 -0.57 8.50 10.12
N LYS A 30 -1.34 8.44 9.02
CA LYS A 30 -2.75 8.10 9.11
C LYS A 30 -2.69 6.66 9.58
N ASP A 31 -2.70 6.47 10.90
CA ASP A 31 -2.87 5.17 11.51
C ASP A 31 -4.12 4.64 10.84
N GLN A 32 -3.94 3.56 10.08
CA GLN A 32 -5.05 2.89 9.44
C GLN A 32 -5.95 2.43 10.57
N SER A 33 -6.96 3.25 10.89
CA SER A 33 -7.95 2.93 11.91
C SER A 33 -8.89 1.92 11.28
N ALA A 34 -8.38 0.70 11.12
CA ALA A 34 -9.20 -0.44 10.80
C ALA A 34 -10.12 -0.65 12.00
N THR A 35 -11.41 -0.36 11.82
CA THR A 35 -12.43 -0.52 12.86
C THR A 35 -12.71 -2.02 13.12
N ILE A 36 -12.11 -2.91 12.32
CA ILE A 36 -12.11 -4.36 12.40
C ILE A 36 -10.65 -4.81 12.40
N ALA A 37 -10.28 -5.78 13.24
CA ALA A 37 -8.94 -6.38 13.18
C ALA A 37 -8.75 -7.01 11.79
N ARG A 38 -7.71 -6.57 11.08
CA ARG A 38 -7.42 -6.99 9.71
C ARG A 38 -6.19 -7.89 9.65
N TYR A 39 -6.29 -9.03 8.98
CA TYR A 39 -5.16 -9.88 8.63
C TYR A 39 -4.40 -9.27 7.46
N LEU A 40 -3.57 -8.26 7.74
CA LEU A 40 -2.69 -7.67 6.73
C LEU A 40 -1.49 -8.60 6.48
N ASP A 41 -1.25 -8.96 5.22
CA ASP A 41 -0.05 -9.66 4.80
C ASP A 41 1.09 -8.65 4.66
N THR A 42 2.14 -8.81 5.46
CA THR A 42 3.25 -7.86 5.54
C THR A 42 4.62 -8.47 5.26
N ASP A 43 4.67 -9.77 4.98
CA ASP A 43 5.91 -10.52 4.80
C ASP A 43 6.02 -11.20 3.42
N THR A 44 5.05 -10.96 2.54
CA THR A 44 5.14 -11.34 1.13
C THR A 44 5.73 -10.23 0.27
N TYR A 45 6.66 -10.61 -0.61
CA TYR A 45 7.35 -9.71 -1.54
C TYR A 45 7.35 -10.29 -2.96
N LEU A 46 7.28 -9.42 -3.97
CA LEU A 46 7.72 -9.75 -5.32
C LEU A 46 9.22 -9.52 -5.39
N ASP A 47 9.98 -10.60 -5.40
CA ASP A 47 11.41 -10.63 -5.13
C ASP A 47 12.24 -11.45 -6.14
N ILE A 48 11.71 -11.63 -7.35
CA ILE A 48 12.38 -12.34 -8.43
C ILE A 48 13.63 -11.61 -8.94
N ASN A 49 14.68 -12.38 -9.28
CA ASN A 49 15.96 -11.88 -9.78
C ASN A 49 16.61 -10.82 -8.85
N ASN A 50 16.82 -9.61 -9.36
CA ASN A 50 17.42 -8.48 -8.65
C ASN A 50 16.37 -7.45 -8.21
N LEU A 51 15.10 -7.83 -8.09
CA LEU A 51 14.03 -6.95 -7.65
C LEU A 51 13.62 -7.28 -6.22
N LEU A 52 13.20 -6.27 -5.47
CA LEU A 52 12.46 -6.43 -4.22
C LEU A 52 11.35 -5.39 -4.24
N CYS A 53 10.11 -5.82 -4.24
CA CYS A 53 8.93 -4.98 -4.15
C CYS A 53 8.04 -5.49 -3.00
N PHE A 54 7.71 -4.58 -2.10
CA PHE A 54 6.74 -4.82 -1.03
C PHE A 54 5.34 -4.89 -1.65
N ILE A 55 4.56 -5.91 -1.31
CA ILE A 55 3.19 -6.11 -1.83
C ILE A 55 2.31 -6.48 -0.65
N TYR A 56 1.12 -5.90 -0.58
CA TYR A 56 0.13 -6.17 0.46
C TYR A 56 -1.16 -6.72 -0.15
N ASN A 57 -1.99 -7.30 0.70
CA ASN A 57 -3.31 -7.83 0.38
C ASN A 57 -4.42 -6.76 0.42
N ASP A 58 -4.08 -5.48 0.43
CA ASP A 58 -5.01 -4.35 0.44
C ASP A 58 -4.79 -3.40 -0.75
N GLY A 59 -4.18 -3.86 -1.84
CA GLY A 59 -3.95 -3.03 -3.04
C GLY A 59 -2.79 -2.04 -2.94
N ASN A 60 -2.12 -1.95 -1.78
CA ASN A 60 -0.86 -1.23 -1.64
C ASN A 60 0.31 -2.06 -2.20
N PHE A 61 1.24 -1.42 -2.90
CA PHE A 61 2.52 -2.03 -3.27
C PHE A 61 3.64 -0.98 -3.40
N ALA A 62 4.87 -1.45 -3.43
CA ALA A 62 6.06 -0.61 -3.49
C ALA A 62 6.20 0.39 -2.34
N TYR A 63 5.59 0.16 -1.17
CA TYR A 63 5.71 0.95 0.05
C TYR A 63 6.02 0.03 1.25
N ASP A 64 6.94 0.40 2.15
CA ASP A 64 7.23 -0.40 3.35
C ASP A 64 6.37 0.08 4.53
N ASN A 65 5.10 -0.38 4.58
CA ASN A 65 4.13 -0.11 5.64
C ASN A 65 4.64 -0.51 7.03
N THR A 66 5.51 -1.52 7.09
CA THR A 66 6.04 -2.03 8.37
C THR A 66 7.30 -1.33 8.83
N ASN A 67 7.86 -0.46 7.99
CA ASN A 67 9.18 0.13 8.21
C ASN A 67 10.27 -0.94 8.49
N PHE A 68 10.15 -2.10 7.84
CA PHE A 68 11.04 -3.26 8.00
C PHE A 68 12.50 -2.90 7.71
N LEU A 69 12.75 -2.05 6.72
CA LEU A 69 14.09 -1.59 6.35
C LEU A 69 14.51 -0.28 7.03
N GLY A 70 13.74 0.21 8.02
CA GLY A 70 13.99 1.49 8.70
C GLY A 70 13.74 2.72 7.81
N LYS A 71 13.07 2.51 6.68
CA LYS A 71 12.54 3.52 5.75
C LYS A 71 11.28 2.96 5.08
N THR A 72 10.50 3.83 4.46
CA THR A 72 9.17 3.49 3.92
C THR A 72 9.13 3.34 2.40
N ASP A 73 10.25 3.51 1.69
CA ASP A 73 10.32 3.23 0.25
C ASP A 73 10.31 1.72 -0.02
N GLY A 74 9.55 1.27 -1.04
CA GLY A 74 9.23 -0.16 -1.17
C GLY A 74 9.47 -0.83 -2.52
N LEU A 75 10.12 -0.21 -3.52
CA LEU A 75 10.66 -0.95 -4.68
C LEU A 75 12.14 -0.67 -4.91
N TYR A 76 12.93 -1.73 -4.81
CA TYR A 76 14.38 -1.71 -4.91
C TYR A 76 14.88 -2.44 -6.15
N PHE A 77 15.77 -1.78 -6.88
CA PHE A 77 16.52 -2.40 -7.96
C PHE A 77 17.90 -1.73 -8.13
N PRO A 78 19.01 -2.49 -8.09
CA PRO A 78 19.09 -3.89 -7.69
C PRO A 78 18.75 -4.11 -6.20
N ARG A 79 18.07 -5.21 -5.88
CA ARG A 79 17.76 -5.63 -4.51
C ARG A 79 19.03 -5.81 -3.70
N GLY A 80 18.97 -5.56 -2.40
CA GLY A 80 20.13 -5.54 -1.50
C GLY A 80 20.99 -4.28 -1.59
N THR A 81 20.61 -3.30 -2.42
CA THR A 81 21.18 -1.94 -2.41
C THR A 81 20.19 -0.95 -1.80
N GLN A 82 20.60 0.31 -1.63
CA GLN A 82 19.71 1.40 -1.21
C GLN A 82 19.04 2.11 -2.40
N LYS A 83 19.16 1.59 -3.62
CA LYS A 83 18.60 2.21 -4.83
C LYS A 83 17.14 1.82 -4.98
N THR A 84 16.29 2.83 -5.14
CA THR A 84 14.83 2.68 -5.28
C THR A 84 14.38 3.11 -6.66
N VAL A 85 13.28 2.52 -7.14
CA VAL A 85 12.64 2.88 -8.40
C VAL A 85 11.28 3.51 -8.16
N ILE A 86 10.50 2.93 -7.23
CA ILE A 86 9.18 3.41 -6.82
C ILE A 86 9.19 3.55 -5.30
N TYR A 87 8.68 4.67 -4.80
CA TYR A 87 8.61 4.95 -3.36
C TYR A 87 7.35 4.37 -2.71
N ALA A 88 6.21 4.54 -3.36
CA ALA A 88 4.90 4.01 -2.99
C ALA A 88 4.02 3.92 -4.24
N ALA A 89 3.11 2.94 -4.28
CA ALA A 89 2.14 2.78 -5.35
C ALA A 89 0.90 2.01 -4.86
N GLY A 90 -0.16 2.08 -5.64
CA GLY A 90 -1.37 1.31 -5.39
C GLY A 90 -2.42 1.63 -6.44
N LEU A 91 -3.51 0.86 -6.44
CA LEU A 91 -4.56 1.02 -7.43
C LEU A 91 -5.52 2.14 -7.05
N TRP A 92 -5.72 3.08 -7.96
CA TRP A 92 -6.75 4.11 -7.83
C TRP A 92 -7.83 3.85 -8.87
N VAL A 93 -9.08 3.74 -8.43
CA VAL A 93 -10.22 3.52 -9.33
C VAL A 93 -11.24 4.62 -9.06
N GLY A 94 -11.74 5.23 -10.14
CA GLY A 94 -12.82 6.20 -10.08
C GLY A 94 -13.89 5.88 -11.12
N ALA A 95 -15.16 5.95 -10.72
CA ALA A 95 -16.29 5.71 -11.61
C ALA A 95 -17.53 6.50 -11.21
N MET A 96 -18.51 6.53 -12.12
CA MET A 96 -19.86 7.03 -11.82
C MET A 96 -20.72 5.87 -11.33
N VAL A 97 -21.21 5.94 -10.09
CA VAL A 97 -22.09 4.93 -9.49
C VAL A 97 -23.37 5.63 -9.05
N ASN A 98 -24.51 5.24 -9.65
CA ASN A 98 -25.82 5.84 -9.37
C ASN A 98 -25.85 7.38 -9.47
N GLY A 99 -25.02 7.96 -10.36
CA GLY A 99 -24.94 9.41 -10.57
C GLY A 99 -23.96 10.15 -9.64
N GLU A 100 -23.28 9.45 -8.74
CA GLU A 100 -22.21 10.00 -7.89
C GLU A 100 -20.84 9.61 -8.43
N THR A 101 -19.88 10.54 -8.40
CA THR A 101 -18.46 10.20 -8.55
C THR A 101 -18.02 9.48 -7.29
N ARG A 102 -17.50 8.27 -7.44
CA ARG A 102 -16.88 7.49 -6.37
C ARG A 102 -15.46 7.14 -6.74
N VAL A 103 -14.59 7.16 -5.75
CA VAL A 103 -13.15 6.94 -5.87
C VAL A 103 -12.70 6.09 -4.70
N THR A 104 -11.86 5.09 -4.99
CA THR A 104 -11.11 4.33 -4.00
C THR A 104 -9.63 4.41 -4.34
N VAL A 105 -8.76 4.50 -3.32
CA VAL A 105 -7.32 4.73 -3.49
C VAL A 105 -6.45 3.81 -2.64
N ALA A 106 -5.26 3.50 -3.16
CA ALA A 106 -4.16 2.92 -2.41
C ALA A 106 -2.81 3.56 -2.81
N GLU A 107 -1.97 3.92 -1.84
CA GLU A 107 -0.58 4.40 -2.05
C GLU A 107 0.20 4.49 -0.73
N TYR A 108 -0.07 5.51 0.11
CA TYR A 108 0.48 5.69 1.47
C TYR A 108 -0.43 5.11 2.56
N GLY A 109 -1.64 4.77 2.16
CA GLY A 109 -2.63 4.01 2.89
C GLY A 109 -3.48 3.25 1.89
N SER A 110 -4.54 2.60 2.33
CA SER A 110 -5.46 1.90 1.44
C SER A 110 -6.90 2.05 1.92
N GLU A 111 -7.81 2.29 0.98
CA GLU A 111 -9.26 2.22 1.20
C GLU A 111 -9.82 0.84 0.83
N TYR A 112 -8.99 -0.07 0.34
CA TYR A 112 -9.38 -1.47 0.12
C TYR A 112 -9.23 -2.28 1.40
N ALA A 113 -9.97 -3.38 1.47
CA ALA A 113 -9.91 -4.42 2.49
C ALA A 113 -9.62 -5.78 1.86
N PRO A 114 -8.80 -6.64 2.49
CA PRO A 114 -8.57 -7.99 2.02
C PRO A 114 -9.87 -8.78 1.85
N GLY A 115 -9.87 -9.64 0.83
CA GLY A 115 -10.94 -10.58 0.54
C GLY A 115 -11.91 -10.10 -0.52
N ASN A 116 -12.81 -11.01 -0.90
CA ASN A 116 -13.84 -10.76 -1.90
C ASN A 116 -15.06 -10.03 -1.31
N MET A 117 -15.97 -9.63 -2.19
CA MET A 117 -17.29 -9.16 -1.80
C MET A 117 -18.33 -10.26 -1.97
N GLU A 118 -19.35 -10.22 -1.12
CA GLU A 118 -20.59 -10.98 -1.30
C GLU A 118 -21.79 -10.05 -1.09
N ASN A 119 -22.72 -10.04 -2.05
CA ASN A 119 -23.95 -9.23 -2.00
C ASN A 119 -23.71 -7.73 -1.72
N GLY A 120 -22.62 -7.17 -2.26
CA GLY A 120 -22.30 -5.76 -2.10
C GLY A 120 -21.67 -5.40 -0.74
N GLN A 121 -21.25 -6.39 0.05
CA GLN A 121 -20.61 -6.20 1.36
C GLN A 121 -19.27 -6.95 1.39
N PRO A 122 -18.30 -6.51 2.21
CA PRO A 122 -17.10 -7.29 2.44
C PRO A 122 -17.46 -8.59 3.14
N VAL A 123 -16.81 -9.70 2.76
CA VAL A 123 -16.89 -10.94 3.53
C VAL A 123 -16.18 -10.77 4.89
N PRO A 124 -16.48 -11.59 5.91
CA PRO A 124 -15.72 -11.58 7.15
C PRO A 124 -14.25 -11.84 6.89
N ASP A 125 -13.37 -11.02 7.49
CA ASP A 125 -11.92 -11.13 7.30
C ASP A 125 -11.36 -12.47 7.81
N GLY A 126 -10.21 -12.88 7.27
CA GLY A 126 -9.58 -14.15 7.58
C GLY A 126 -8.17 -14.31 6.98
N PRO A 127 -7.39 -15.27 7.49
CA PRO A 127 -5.98 -15.46 7.10
C PRO A 127 -5.81 -15.93 5.64
N ASP A 128 -6.88 -16.41 4.99
CA ASP A 128 -6.85 -16.87 3.60
C ASP A 128 -6.91 -15.72 2.59
N TYR A 129 -7.23 -14.48 3.03
CA TYR A 129 -7.22 -13.29 2.18
C TYR A 129 -5.85 -12.62 2.15
N LYS A 130 -4.79 -13.40 1.97
CA LYS A 130 -3.39 -12.95 1.97
C LYS A 130 -2.84 -12.77 0.55
N VAL A 131 -1.55 -12.44 0.42
CA VAL A 131 -0.84 -12.49 -0.86
C VAL A 131 -0.30 -13.91 -1.06
N TYR A 132 -0.73 -14.57 -2.12
CA TYR A 132 -0.24 -15.89 -2.53
C TYR A 132 0.92 -15.70 -3.50
N LYS A 133 2.05 -16.40 -3.28
CA LYS A 133 3.22 -16.31 -4.15
C LYS A 133 3.61 -17.67 -4.70
N ILE A 134 3.68 -17.78 -6.02
CA ILE A 134 4.18 -18.97 -6.73
C ILE A 134 5.32 -18.60 -7.67
N ASN A 135 6.23 -19.55 -7.89
CA ASN A 135 7.38 -19.43 -8.79
C ASN A 135 7.38 -20.56 -9.82
N HIS A 136 8.15 -20.37 -10.88
CA HIS A 136 8.38 -21.42 -11.86
C HIS A 136 9.03 -22.66 -11.22
N GLY A 137 8.38 -23.82 -11.39
CA GLY A 137 8.81 -25.10 -10.81
C GLY A 137 8.20 -25.44 -9.46
N ASP A 138 7.41 -24.54 -8.85
CA ASP A 138 6.63 -24.87 -7.66
C ASP A 138 5.56 -25.91 -7.96
N ASN A 139 5.21 -26.67 -6.92
CA ASN A 139 4.12 -27.63 -6.91
C ASN A 139 3.54 -27.75 -5.48
N GLU A 140 2.49 -28.53 -5.34
CA GLU A 140 1.76 -28.78 -4.09
C GLU A 140 2.64 -29.27 -2.92
N LEU A 141 3.78 -29.92 -3.19
CA LEU A 141 4.69 -30.43 -2.17
C LEU A 141 5.77 -29.42 -1.77
N THR A 142 6.11 -28.48 -2.65
CA THR A 142 7.22 -27.54 -2.44
C THR A 142 6.76 -26.16 -1.98
N ASN A 143 5.54 -25.76 -2.32
CA ASN A 143 5.01 -24.44 -2.01
C ASN A 143 3.57 -24.54 -1.46
N PRO A 144 3.34 -24.12 -0.19
CA PRO A 144 2.00 -24.13 0.39
C PRO A 144 1.01 -23.19 -0.32
N ASP A 145 1.47 -22.11 -0.95
CA ASP A 145 0.59 -21.21 -1.72
C ASP A 145 0.16 -21.86 -3.03
N TYR A 146 1.01 -22.70 -3.63
CA TYR A 146 0.61 -23.53 -4.76
C TYR A 146 -0.43 -24.57 -4.34
N ALA A 147 -0.20 -25.25 -3.21
CA ALA A 147 -1.12 -26.27 -2.68
C ALA A 147 -2.49 -25.70 -2.29
N ASN A 148 -2.51 -24.45 -1.79
CA ASN A 148 -3.72 -23.77 -1.33
C ASN A 148 -4.13 -22.64 -2.27
N TRP A 149 -3.81 -22.76 -3.56
CA TRP A 149 -4.04 -21.69 -4.53
C TRP A 149 -5.51 -21.26 -4.55
N PRO A 150 -5.81 -19.95 -4.44
CA PRO A 150 -7.16 -19.49 -4.14
C PRO A 150 -8.00 -19.34 -5.42
N ALA A 151 -8.14 -20.42 -6.18
CA ALA A 151 -8.96 -20.43 -7.41
C ALA A 151 -10.41 -20.03 -7.13
N TYR A 152 -10.94 -20.36 -5.93
CA TYR A 152 -12.27 -19.95 -5.48
C TYR A 152 -12.38 -18.43 -5.23
N GLN A 153 -11.27 -17.74 -5.02
CA GLN A 153 -11.21 -16.27 -4.96
C GLN A 153 -10.94 -15.64 -6.35
N GLY A 154 -10.81 -16.45 -7.40
CA GLY A 154 -10.59 -15.99 -8.78
C GLY A 154 -9.13 -15.99 -9.24
N ALA A 155 -8.22 -16.61 -8.47
CA ALA A 155 -6.85 -16.80 -8.94
C ALA A 155 -6.80 -17.62 -10.23
N PRO A 156 -5.91 -17.27 -11.17
CA PRO A 156 -5.89 -17.92 -12.47
C PRO A 156 -5.47 -19.38 -12.36
N VAL A 157 -6.19 -20.23 -13.10
CA VAL A 157 -5.90 -21.65 -13.26
C VAL A 157 -5.74 -21.98 -14.75
N ASP A 158 -5.07 -23.10 -15.03
CA ASP A 158 -4.92 -23.61 -16.38
C ASP A 158 -6.14 -24.46 -16.80
N GLU A 159 -6.02 -25.19 -17.92
CA GLU A 159 -7.10 -26.03 -18.42
C GLU A 159 -7.40 -27.27 -17.56
N PHE A 160 -6.48 -27.63 -16.66
CA PHE A 160 -6.59 -28.75 -15.73
C PHE A 160 -7.06 -28.32 -14.33
N GLY A 161 -7.10 -27.01 -14.07
CA GLY A 161 -7.45 -26.44 -12.77
C GLY A 161 -6.25 -26.20 -11.86
N ASP A 162 -5.03 -26.44 -12.37
CA ASP A 162 -3.79 -26.19 -11.62
C ASP A 162 -3.45 -24.70 -11.62
N PRO A 163 -2.69 -24.20 -10.62
CA PRO A 163 -2.26 -22.81 -10.56
C PRO A 163 -1.58 -22.36 -11.85
N LYS A 164 -2.13 -21.33 -12.50
CA LYS A 164 -1.57 -20.80 -13.74
C LYS A 164 -0.58 -19.68 -13.44
N LEU A 165 0.70 -20.00 -13.63
CA LEU A 165 1.79 -19.05 -13.51
C LEU A 165 1.91 -18.15 -14.75
N TYR A 166 2.11 -16.85 -14.53
CA TYR A 166 2.54 -15.91 -15.55
C TYR A 166 3.96 -15.41 -15.24
N GLY A 167 4.91 -15.62 -16.15
CA GLY A 167 6.32 -15.30 -15.92
C GLY A 167 7.00 -16.31 -15.00
N ASP A 168 8.06 -15.88 -14.29
CA ASP A 168 8.85 -16.76 -13.40
C ASP A 168 8.43 -16.68 -11.92
N GLN A 169 7.71 -15.62 -11.54
CA GLN A 169 7.14 -15.41 -10.22
C GLN A 169 5.85 -14.62 -10.35
N MET A 170 4.82 -15.04 -9.61
CA MET A 170 3.53 -14.39 -9.57
C MET A 170 3.05 -14.25 -8.13
N CYS A 171 2.58 -13.05 -7.79
CA CYS A 171 1.81 -12.79 -6.58
C CYS A 171 0.33 -12.62 -6.95
N TRP A 172 -0.57 -13.11 -6.11
CA TRP A 172 -2.02 -12.94 -6.26
C TRP A 172 -2.68 -12.60 -4.93
N SER A 173 -3.56 -11.62 -4.92
CA SER A 173 -4.43 -11.30 -3.79
C SER A 173 -5.78 -10.79 -4.29
N VAL A 174 -6.78 -10.86 -3.43
CA VAL A 174 -8.11 -10.29 -3.68
C VAL A 174 -8.40 -9.32 -2.56
N PHE A 175 -8.93 -8.16 -2.93
CA PHE A 175 -9.31 -7.09 -2.03
C PHE A 175 -10.45 -6.31 -2.65
N ASN A 176 -11.19 -5.58 -1.82
CA ASN A 176 -12.39 -4.85 -2.20
C ASN A 176 -12.53 -3.52 -1.46
N ASP A 177 -13.33 -2.60 -1.97
CA ASP A 177 -13.55 -1.29 -1.34
C ASP A 177 -14.85 -1.17 -0.54
N ALA A 178 -15.53 -2.29 -0.24
CA ALA A 178 -16.91 -2.29 0.23
C ALA A 178 -17.12 -1.79 1.67
N ASP A 179 -16.06 -1.71 2.48
CA ASP A 179 -16.12 -1.20 3.85
C ASP A 179 -16.05 0.35 3.86
N PRO A 180 -17.16 1.06 4.11
CA PRO A 180 -17.17 2.52 4.09
C PRO A 180 -16.26 3.15 5.16
N SER A 181 -15.89 2.41 6.21
CA SER A 181 -14.99 2.92 7.25
C SER A 181 -13.55 3.10 6.76
N GLN A 182 -13.19 2.44 5.66
CA GLN A 182 -11.87 2.55 5.02
C GLN A 182 -11.75 3.78 4.12
N HIS A 183 -12.86 4.36 3.67
CA HIS A 183 -12.90 5.52 2.77
C HIS A 183 -12.62 6.84 3.52
N ASN A 184 -11.44 6.91 4.11
CA ASN A 184 -10.99 8.00 4.96
C ASN A 184 -9.71 8.68 4.43
N ILE A 185 -9.27 8.32 3.23
CA ILE A 185 -8.12 8.95 2.58
C ILE A 185 -8.64 10.14 1.75
N ASP A 186 -8.11 11.34 2.00
CA ASP A 186 -8.60 12.60 1.41
C ASP A 186 -8.78 12.57 -0.12
N ALA A 187 -8.01 11.76 -0.84
CA ALA A 187 -8.11 11.61 -2.29
C ALA A 187 -9.24 10.67 -2.76
N GLY A 188 -9.68 9.74 -1.90
CA GLY A 188 -10.73 8.78 -2.19
C GLY A 188 -12.04 9.12 -1.49
N SER A 189 -12.01 9.23 -0.14
CA SER A 189 -13.05 9.73 0.79
C SER A 189 -14.45 9.95 0.20
N SER A 190 -14.99 8.89 -0.39
CA SER A 190 -16.29 8.86 -1.03
C SER A 190 -17.01 7.60 -0.60
N ASN A 191 -18.22 7.37 -1.09
CA ASN A 191 -18.86 6.08 -0.84
C ASN A 191 -18.11 4.98 -1.63
N PRO A 192 -18.10 3.73 -1.15
CA PRO A 192 -17.59 2.60 -1.91
C PRO A 192 -18.14 2.50 -3.33
N LEU A 193 -17.26 2.17 -4.27
CA LEU A 193 -17.61 1.76 -5.63
C LEU A 193 -18.33 0.42 -5.64
N GLY A 194 -17.95 -0.48 -4.72
CA GLY A 194 -18.45 -1.85 -4.63
C GLY A 194 -17.69 -2.79 -5.56
N LEU A 195 -16.37 -2.68 -5.57
CA LEU A 195 -15.45 -3.49 -6.39
C LEU A 195 -14.45 -4.25 -5.54
#